data_AF-C1DY89-F1
#
_entry.id   AF-C1DY89-F1
#
_cell.length_a   1.000
_cell.length_b   1.000
_cell.length_c   1.000
_cell.angle_alpha   90.00
_cell.angle_beta   90.00
_cell.angle_gamma   90.00
#
_symmetry.space_group_name_H-M   'P 1'
#
loop_
_entity.id
_entity.type
_entity.pdbx_description
1 polymer ?
#
loop_
_entity_poly.entity_id
_entity_poly.type
_entity_poly.pdbx_seq_one_letter_code
_entity_poly.pdbx_strand_id
1 'polypeptide(L)'
;ASGAGVEALRSRAIESLKRARVPNSRVEDYRFTDLAPLLTSKPVAADPAAASSVDAAAWTLADADATRVVLVDGAFNADASNVTGANDVDGVVVSTVSLGASSGFAIGEVSAVRGAGVFAEINAATASDAVVINVPAGKSLSAPIHIVQLSTSAATKDGEMSSSAPRVAVHVGEGASVSIVEEFAAAGGSEDGAYWHNGVCELVLEKGAKVTHTMVQAQTRAAVHTRATHLTQAEESEYKLAEINVGGKLGRHDLGVTQLGPRTNTELACFNLAGEGQCLDLHSKVTLDHEEGTTDQVHKCIVSHASGRGVFDGNVQVNRLAQRTDAGQISRNLLLVPKATVNVKPNLQIVADDVVCTHGCTVSDLEEEGLFYLQSRGLSPATARSLLVAGFGLEIVSKVAHDDLK
;
A
#
# COMPACT_ATOMS: atom_id res chain seq x y z
N ALA A 1 20.05 -6.23 -16.91
CA ALA A 1 19.41 -7.50 -17.33
C ALA A 1 18.33 -7.17 -18.34
N SER A 2 18.12 -7.98 -19.39
CA SER A 2 16.91 -7.84 -20.21
C SER A 2 15.72 -8.20 -19.33
N GLY A 3 14.97 -7.19 -18.87
CA GLY A 3 13.89 -7.37 -17.91
C GLY A 3 12.90 -8.42 -18.40
N ALA A 4 12.58 -9.40 -17.55
CA ALA A 4 11.53 -10.35 -17.84
C ALA A 4 10.20 -9.58 -17.99
N GLY A 5 9.57 -9.66 -19.17
CA GLY A 5 8.27 -9.04 -19.40
C GLY A 5 7.15 -9.72 -18.59
N VAL A 6 5.97 -9.10 -18.59
CA VAL A 6 4.78 -9.54 -17.84
C VAL A 6 4.43 -11.02 -18.10
N GLU A 7 4.68 -11.54 -19.31
CA GLU A 7 4.39 -12.94 -19.67
C GLU A 7 5.29 -13.96 -18.94
N ALA A 8 6.59 -13.65 -18.80
CA ALA A 8 7.51 -14.50 -18.07
C ALA A 8 7.17 -14.52 -16.58
N LEU A 9 6.79 -13.37 -16.03
CA LEU A 9 6.28 -13.26 -14.67
C LEU A 9 5.01 -14.11 -14.48
N ARG A 10 4.03 -14.00 -15.37
CA ARG A 10 2.78 -14.79 -15.32
C ARG A 10 3.05 -16.29 -15.32
N SER A 11 3.91 -16.76 -16.21
CA SER A 11 4.27 -18.18 -16.32
C SER A 11 4.85 -18.70 -15.00
N ARG A 12 5.74 -17.94 -14.35
CA ARG A 12 6.28 -18.28 -13.02
C ARG A 12 5.21 -18.30 -11.95
N ALA A 13 4.32 -17.30 -11.95
CA ALA A 13 3.28 -17.17 -10.95
C ALA A 13 2.27 -18.32 -10.98
N ILE A 14 1.86 -18.76 -12.18
CA ILE A 14 0.98 -19.92 -12.34
C ILE A 14 1.63 -21.19 -11.75
N GLU A 15 2.92 -21.42 -11.98
CA GLU A 15 3.64 -22.55 -11.38
C GLU A 15 3.79 -22.43 -9.85
N SER A 16 3.97 -21.20 -9.34
CA SER A 16 4.01 -20.92 -7.90
C SER A 16 2.66 -21.25 -7.24
N LEU A 17 1.55 -20.78 -7.84
CA LEU A 17 0.19 -20.95 -7.34
C LEU A 17 -0.26 -22.42 -7.29
N LYS A 18 0.20 -23.27 -8.21
CA LYS A 18 -0.07 -24.72 -8.18
C LYS A 18 0.43 -25.40 -6.89
N ARG A 19 1.45 -24.83 -6.24
CA ARG A 19 2.04 -25.34 -4.99
C ARG A 19 1.60 -24.54 -3.76
N ALA A 20 0.98 -23.38 -3.96
CA ALA A 20 0.55 -22.51 -2.88
C ALA A 20 -0.61 -23.13 -2.09
N ARG A 21 -0.62 -22.89 -0.78
CA ARG A 21 -1.77 -23.22 0.05
C ARG A 21 -2.78 -22.09 -0.05
N VAL A 22 -4.07 -22.44 -0.17
CA VAL A 22 -5.14 -21.45 -0.11
C VAL A 22 -5.09 -20.76 1.26
N PRO A 23 -4.99 -19.42 1.30
CA PRO A 23 -5.04 -18.65 2.53
C PRO A 23 -6.29 -18.96 3.35
N ASN A 24 -6.11 -19.20 4.64
CA ASN A 24 -7.19 -19.43 5.58
C ASN A 24 -6.70 -19.18 7.01
N SER A 25 -7.61 -19.11 7.97
CA SER A 25 -7.32 -18.79 9.37
C SER A 25 -6.42 -19.78 10.11
N ARG A 26 -6.09 -20.95 9.52
CA ARG A 26 -5.09 -21.88 10.07
C ARG A 26 -3.67 -21.60 9.59
N VAL A 27 -3.52 -20.77 8.56
CA VAL A 27 -2.22 -20.26 8.11
C VAL A 27 -1.92 -19.01 8.93
N GLU A 28 -0.75 -18.98 9.56
CA GLU A 28 -0.40 -17.94 10.55
C GLU A 28 -0.55 -16.52 9.99
N ASP A 29 -0.10 -16.28 8.76
CA ASP A 29 -0.16 -14.97 8.09
C ASP A 29 -1.60 -14.48 7.84
N TYR A 30 -2.60 -15.36 7.90
CA TYR A 30 -4.02 -15.06 7.66
C TYR A 30 -4.91 -15.38 8.87
N ARG A 31 -4.31 -15.66 10.02
CA ARG A 31 -5.03 -16.11 11.22
C ARG A 31 -6.13 -15.15 11.66
N PHE A 32 -5.88 -13.84 11.52
CA PHE A 32 -6.78 -12.78 11.97
C PHE A 32 -7.57 -12.11 10.84
N THR A 33 -7.41 -12.61 9.62
CA THR A 33 -7.94 -12.00 8.40
C THR A 33 -8.97 -12.94 7.79
N ASP A 34 -10.25 -12.61 7.94
CA ASP A 34 -11.32 -13.42 7.37
C ASP A 34 -11.45 -13.16 5.86
N LEU A 35 -11.03 -14.14 5.07
CA LEU A 35 -11.07 -14.11 3.61
C LEU A 35 -12.40 -14.61 3.03
N ALA A 36 -13.41 -14.90 3.86
CA ALA A 36 -14.75 -15.28 3.39
C ALA A 36 -15.33 -14.34 2.32
N PRO A 37 -15.17 -12.99 2.37
CA PRO A 37 -15.64 -12.11 1.30
C PRO A 37 -15.10 -12.47 -0.10
N LEU A 38 -13.88 -13.01 -0.16
CA LEU A 38 -13.24 -13.44 -1.40
C LEU A 38 -13.51 -14.92 -1.71
N LEU A 39 -13.46 -15.80 -0.72
CA LEU A 39 -13.56 -17.25 -0.92
C LEU A 39 -14.99 -17.74 -1.15
N THR A 40 -16.00 -16.95 -0.78
CA THR A 40 -17.42 -17.29 -0.99
C THR A 40 -18.03 -16.64 -2.24
N SER A 41 -17.30 -15.73 -2.88
CA SER A 41 -17.65 -15.12 -4.15
C SER A 41 -16.95 -15.84 -5.30
N LYS A 42 -17.36 -15.52 -6.54
CA LYS A 42 -16.67 -15.93 -7.76
C LYS A 42 -16.02 -14.70 -8.39
N PRO A 43 -14.75 -14.40 -8.07
CA PRO A 43 -14.02 -13.34 -8.75
C PRO A 43 -13.99 -13.59 -10.26
N VAL A 44 -14.42 -12.60 -11.03
CA VAL A 44 -14.37 -12.58 -12.48
C VAL A 44 -13.63 -11.32 -12.92
N ALA A 45 -12.85 -11.40 -13.99
CA ALA A 45 -12.19 -10.22 -14.54
C ALA A 45 -13.23 -9.12 -14.83
N ALA A 46 -12.92 -7.88 -14.43
CA ALA A 46 -13.76 -6.74 -14.70
C ALA A 46 -14.02 -6.58 -16.21
N ASP A 47 -15.19 -6.04 -16.55
CA ASP A 47 -15.56 -5.79 -17.95
C ASP A 47 -14.80 -4.57 -18.50
N PRO A 48 -13.93 -4.74 -19.51
CA PRO A 48 -13.22 -3.62 -20.12
C PRO A 48 -14.15 -2.55 -20.71
N ALA A 49 -15.38 -2.90 -21.10
CA ALA A 49 -16.35 -1.94 -21.62
C ALA A 49 -16.81 -0.96 -20.52
N ALA A 50 -16.96 -1.43 -19.28
CA ALA A 50 -17.32 -0.57 -18.15
C ALA A 50 -16.25 0.50 -17.88
N ALA A 51 -14.97 0.16 -18.09
CA ALA A 51 -13.84 1.05 -17.85
C ALA A 51 -13.84 2.31 -18.74
N SER A 52 -14.34 2.20 -19.97
CA SER A 52 -14.38 3.32 -20.94
C SER A 52 -15.34 4.45 -20.56
N SER A 53 -16.26 4.20 -19.63
CA SER A 53 -17.29 5.17 -19.21
C SER A 53 -16.97 5.85 -17.87
N VAL A 54 -15.81 5.57 -17.29
CA VAL A 54 -15.44 6.03 -15.94
C VAL A 54 -14.94 7.47 -15.98
N ASP A 55 -15.64 8.33 -15.26
CA ASP A 55 -15.20 9.70 -15.00
C ASP A 55 -14.17 9.72 -13.85
N ALA A 56 -12.98 10.25 -14.13
CA ALA A 56 -11.91 10.45 -13.18
C ALA A 56 -11.67 11.93 -12.83
N ALA A 57 -12.53 12.85 -13.31
CA ALA A 57 -12.35 14.29 -13.12
C ALA A 57 -12.38 14.74 -11.66
N ALA A 58 -13.02 13.96 -10.77
CA ALA A 58 -13.03 14.23 -9.34
C ALA A 58 -11.70 13.90 -8.62
N TRP A 59 -10.80 13.16 -9.27
CA TRP A 59 -9.53 12.71 -8.70
C TRP A 59 -8.39 13.54 -9.31
N THR A 60 -8.24 14.74 -8.77
CA THR A 60 -7.22 15.71 -9.17
C THR A 60 -6.35 16.05 -7.98
N LEU A 61 -5.07 16.29 -8.25
CA LEU A 61 -4.13 16.81 -7.28
C LEU A 61 -3.48 18.02 -7.94
N ALA A 62 -3.58 19.20 -7.32
CA ALA A 62 -3.35 20.48 -8.02
C ALA A 62 -1.97 20.56 -8.72
N ASP A 63 -0.94 19.99 -8.09
CA ASP A 63 0.43 19.99 -8.62
C ASP A 63 0.73 18.80 -9.55
N ALA A 64 -0.25 17.94 -9.86
CA ALA A 64 -0.05 16.66 -10.55
C ALA A 64 -0.90 16.48 -11.82
N ASP A 65 -1.59 17.53 -12.30
CA ASP A 65 -2.47 17.45 -13.47
C ASP A 65 -1.75 16.98 -14.74
N ALA A 66 -0.44 17.29 -14.88
CA ALA A 66 0.39 16.87 -16.01
C ALA A 66 1.17 15.56 -15.77
N THR A 67 0.98 14.93 -14.62
CA THR A 67 1.69 13.71 -14.17
C THR A 67 0.71 12.66 -13.62
N ARG A 68 -0.55 12.72 -14.05
CA ARG A 68 -1.64 11.84 -13.63
C ARG A 68 -1.74 10.59 -14.50
N VAL A 69 -1.72 9.43 -13.85
CA VAL A 69 -1.96 8.10 -14.41
C VAL A 69 -3.29 7.59 -13.87
N VAL A 70 -4.23 7.28 -14.76
CA VAL A 70 -5.53 6.71 -14.38
C VAL A 70 -5.57 5.25 -14.80
N LEU A 71 -5.77 4.37 -13.83
CA LEU A 71 -6.04 2.95 -14.03
C LEU A 71 -7.50 2.67 -13.69
N VAL A 72 -8.21 2.04 -14.61
CA VAL A 72 -9.58 1.58 -14.40
C VAL A 72 -9.60 0.07 -14.53
N ASP A 73 -9.95 -0.60 -13.43
CA ASP A 73 -9.88 -2.06 -13.30
C ASP A 73 -8.51 -2.67 -13.69
N GLY A 74 -7.45 -1.91 -13.44
CA GLY A 74 -6.07 -2.32 -13.74
C GLY A 74 -5.59 -2.01 -15.15
N ALA A 75 -6.47 -1.56 -16.05
CA ALA A 75 -6.09 -1.10 -17.38
C ALA A 75 -5.82 0.40 -17.38
N PHE A 76 -4.77 0.84 -18.09
CA PHE A 76 -4.45 2.25 -18.24
C PHE A 76 -5.46 2.95 -19.15
N ASN A 77 -6.06 4.03 -18.65
CA ASN A 77 -6.99 4.85 -19.40
C ASN A 77 -6.26 6.09 -19.95
N ALA A 78 -5.93 6.05 -21.24
CA ALA A 78 -5.18 7.11 -21.90
C ALA A 78 -5.94 8.45 -21.95
N ASP A 79 -7.27 8.42 -22.10
CA ASP A 79 -8.09 9.64 -22.21
C ASP A 79 -8.24 10.37 -20.88
N ALA A 80 -8.19 9.64 -19.76
CA ALA A 80 -8.25 10.19 -18.41
C ALA A 80 -6.87 10.52 -17.81
N SER A 81 -5.79 10.00 -18.42
CA SER A 81 -4.41 10.20 -17.99
C SER A 81 -3.76 11.38 -18.69
N ASN A 82 -2.83 12.03 -17.99
CA ASN A 82 -1.95 13.03 -18.57
C ASN A 82 -0.55 12.87 -17.97
N VAL A 83 0.39 12.38 -18.77
CA VAL A 83 1.76 12.09 -18.35
C VAL A 83 2.79 12.98 -19.05
N THR A 84 2.35 14.03 -19.75
CA THR A 84 3.26 14.89 -20.53
C THR A 84 4.25 15.59 -19.63
N GLY A 85 3.83 16.10 -18.46
CA GLY A 85 4.72 16.77 -17.51
C GLY A 85 5.81 15.85 -16.96
N ALA A 86 5.54 14.56 -16.81
CA ALA A 86 6.55 13.59 -16.42
C ALA A 86 7.50 13.28 -17.59
N ASN A 87 6.95 13.01 -18.77
CA ASN A 87 7.72 12.61 -19.94
C ASN A 87 8.48 13.77 -20.63
N ASP A 88 8.12 15.03 -20.33
CA ASP A 88 8.86 16.22 -20.77
C ASP A 88 10.19 16.39 -20.01
N VAL A 89 10.34 15.75 -18.84
CA VAL A 89 11.61 15.67 -18.14
C VAL A 89 12.50 14.65 -18.85
N ASP A 90 13.61 15.14 -19.40
CA ASP A 90 14.58 14.35 -20.16
C ASP A 90 14.92 13.00 -19.50
N GLY A 91 14.53 11.91 -20.17
CA GLY A 91 14.78 10.52 -19.81
C GLY A 91 13.80 9.91 -18.80
N VAL A 92 12.89 10.69 -18.20
CA VAL A 92 11.80 10.15 -17.38
C VAL A 92 10.78 9.48 -18.29
N VAL A 93 10.31 8.30 -17.87
CA VAL A 93 9.32 7.52 -18.62
C VAL A 93 8.19 7.11 -17.70
N VAL A 94 6.98 7.51 -18.05
CA VAL A 94 5.72 6.96 -17.54
C VAL A 94 4.98 6.37 -18.72
N SER A 95 4.83 5.04 -18.72
CA SER A 95 4.28 4.29 -19.85
C SER A 95 3.58 3.01 -19.39
N THR A 96 2.95 2.31 -20.32
CA THR A 96 2.37 1.00 -20.09
C THR A 96 3.16 -0.08 -20.82
N VAL A 97 3.29 -1.23 -20.19
CA VAL A 97 3.87 -2.43 -20.79
C VAL A 97 2.80 -3.51 -20.77
N SER A 98 2.27 -3.80 -21.96
CA SER A 98 1.33 -4.88 -22.15
C SER A 98 2.00 -6.25 -22.15
N LEU A 99 1.18 -7.27 -22.00
CA LEU A 99 1.60 -8.64 -22.10
C LEU A 99 2.37 -8.96 -23.40
N GLY A 100 3.51 -9.64 -23.27
CA GLY A 100 4.34 -10.06 -24.41
C GLY A 100 5.32 -9.01 -24.91
N ALA A 101 5.24 -7.77 -24.43
CA ALA A 101 6.26 -6.76 -24.67
C ALA A 101 7.46 -6.96 -23.72
N SER A 102 8.67 -6.82 -24.25
CA SER A 102 9.86 -6.67 -23.41
C SER A 102 9.86 -5.27 -22.81
N SER A 103 9.91 -5.17 -21.49
CA SER A 103 10.26 -3.93 -20.83
C SER A 103 11.78 -3.76 -20.84
N GLY A 104 12.25 -2.51 -21.00
CA GLY A 104 13.64 -2.15 -20.64
C GLY A 104 13.92 -2.24 -19.14
N PHE A 105 12.88 -2.53 -18.34
CA PHE A 105 12.85 -2.50 -16.89
C PHE A 105 12.45 -3.88 -16.34
N ALA A 106 12.98 -4.23 -15.18
CA ALA A 106 12.67 -5.48 -14.50
C ALA A 106 11.27 -5.45 -13.85
N ILE A 107 10.30 -6.19 -14.41
CA ILE A 107 8.97 -6.37 -13.80
C ILE A 107 8.95 -7.71 -13.06
N GLY A 108 8.50 -7.72 -11.81
CA GLY A 108 8.40 -8.95 -11.02
C GLY A 108 9.72 -9.48 -10.45
N GLU A 109 10.81 -8.72 -10.55
CA GLU A 109 12.11 -9.14 -9.97
C GLU A 109 12.17 -8.87 -8.46
N VAL A 110 11.58 -7.77 -8.00
CA VAL A 110 11.60 -7.37 -6.58
C VAL A 110 10.82 -8.38 -5.72
N SER A 111 9.60 -8.72 -6.15
CA SER A 111 8.76 -9.72 -5.50
C SER A 111 9.36 -11.13 -5.53
N ALA A 112 10.26 -11.43 -6.47
CA ALA A 112 10.95 -12.72 -6.54
C ALA A 112 12.10 -12.87 -5.51
N VAL A 113 12.65 -11.78 -4.98
CA VAL A 113 13.84 -11.83 -4.09
C VAL A 113 13.55 -12.59 -2.79
N ARG A 114 12.40 -12.33 -2.15
CA ARG A 114 12.07 -12.92 -0.83
C ARG A 114 10.65 -13.52 -0.74
N GLY A 115 9.98 -13.68 -1.88
CA GLY A 115 8.64 -14.25 -2.01
C GLY A 115 7.56 -13.17 -2.08
N ALA A 116 6.71 -13.27 -3.12
CA ALA A 116 5.69 -12.28 -3.44
C ALA A 116 4.44 -12.38 -2.54
N GLY A 117 4.19 -13.56 -1.95
CA GLY A 117 2.92 -13.85 -1.30
C GLY A 117 1.82 -14.20 -2.32
N VAL A 118 0.80 -14.92 -1.85
CA VAL A 118 -0.22 -15.52 -2.74
C VAL A 118 -1.02 -14.49 -3.54
N PHE A 119 -1.31 -13.31 -2.98
CA PHE A 119 -2.10 -12.29 -3.66
C PHE A 119 -1.31 -11.60 -4.77
N ALA A 120 -0.02 -11.34 -4.55
CA ALA A 120 0.87 -10.84 -5.59
C ALA A 120 1.10 -11.88 -6.70
N GLU A 121 1.14 -13.17 -6.37
CA GLU A 121 1.19 -14.25 -7.36
C GLU A 121 -0.12 -14.35 -8.16
N ILE A 122 -1.29 -14.20 -7.50
CA ILE A 122 -2.57 -14.12 -8.22
C ILE A 122 -2.57 -12.91 -9.15
N ASN A 123 -2.12 -11.74 -8.69
CA ASN A 123 -1.99 -10.55 -9.53
C ASN A 123 -1.06 -10.82 -10.72
N ALA A 124 0.13 -11.39 -10.50
CA ALA A 124 1.05 -11.75 -11.56
C ALA A 124 0.44 -12.74 -12.57
N ALA A 125 -0.42 -13.65 -12.11
CA ALA A 125 -1.13 -14.59 -12.96
C ALA A 125 -2.24 -13.93 -13.82
N THR A 126 -2.90 -12.89 -13.30
CA THR A 126 -4.11 -12.30 -13.92
C THR A 126 -3.92 -10.91 -14.52
N ALA A 127 -2.85 -10.19 -14.18
CA ALA A 127 -2.57 -8.85 -14.70
C ALA A 127 -2.42 -8.87 -16.23
N SER A 128 -3.09 -7.94 -16.92
CA SER A 128 -3.00 -7.77 -18.37
C SER A 128 -1.82 -6.89 -18.77
N ASP A 129 -1.59 -5.82 -18.01
CA ASP A 129 -0.64 -4.76 -18.28
C ASP A 129 0.06 -4.33 -16.99
N ALA A 130 1.16 -3.60 -17.13
CA ALA A 130 1.82 -2.90 -16.03
C ALA A 130 2.10 -1.45 -16.39
N VAL A 131 1.90 -0.54 -15.45
CA VAL A 131 2.43 0.82 -15.55
C VAL A 131 3.90 0.78 -15.15
N VAL A 132 4.76 1.36 -15.97
CA VAL A 132 6.19 1.49 -15.70
C VAL A 132 6.55 2.96 -15.55
N ILE A 133 7.18 3.27 -14.42
CA ILE A 133 7.71 4.57 -14.07
C ILE A 133 9.23 4.42 -13.95
N ASN A 134 9.98 5.14 -14.77
CA ASN A 134 11.43 5.21 -14.67
C ASN A 134 11.88 6.65 -14.52
N VAL A 135 12.58 6.93 -13.43
CA VAL A 135 13.24 8.20 -13.17
C VAL A 135 14.75 7.96 -13.28
N PRO A 136 15.44 8.47 -14.31
CA PRO A 136 16.85 8.15 -14.51
C PRO A 136 17.74 8.89 -13.52
N ALA A 137 19.00 8.47 -13.42
CA ALA A 137 19.96 8.99 -12.47
C ALA A 137 20.05 10.53 -12.47
N GLY A 138 20.11 11.12 -11.27
CA GLY A 138 20.24 12.55 -11.02
C GLY A 138 19.02 13.40 -11.41
N LYS A 139 17.90 12.81 -11.86
CA LYS A 139 16.68 13.56 -12.17
C LYS A 139 15.77 13.68 -10.95
N SER A 140 15.06 14.79 -10.88
CA SER A 140 14.06 15.07 -9.85
C SER A 140 12.79 15.57 -10.52
N LEU A 141 11.65 14.99 -10.17
CA LEU A 141 10.35 15.55 -10.57
C LEU A 141 9.86 16.51 -9.48
N SER A 142 9.50 17.73 -9.88
CA SER A 142 8.91 18.72 -8.97
C SER A 142 7.46 18.40 -8.61
N ALA A 143 6.72 17.82 -9.56
CA ALA A 143 5.35 17.35 -9.39
C ALA A 143 5.35 15.86 -8.97
N PRO A 144 4.41 15.42 -8.13
CA PRO A 144 4.25 14.00 -7.85
C PRO A 144 3.69 13.26 -9.07
N ILE A 145 4.01 11.98 -9.22
CA ILE A 145 3.27 11.11 -10.13
C ILE A 145 2.01 10.65 -9.39
N HIS A 146 0.86 11.09 -9.88
CA HIS A 146 -0.44 10.80 -9.27
C HIS A 146 -1.12 9.63 -9.97
N ILE A 147 -1.20 8.49 -9.30
CA ILE A 147 -1.78 7.24 -9.81
C ILE A 147 -3.17 7.05 -9.18
N VAL A 148 -4.21 7.26 -9.97
CA VAL A 148 -5.60 7.04 -9.57
C VAL A 148 -6.03 5.64 -10.01
N GLN A 149 -6.43 4.80 -9.06
CA GLN A 149 -6.86 3.42 -9.32
C GLN A 149 -8.34 3.24 -9.00
N LEU A 150 -9.16 3.27 -10.06
CA LEU A 150 -10.61 3.16 -9.99
C LEU A 150 -11.05 1.72 -10.28
N SER A 151 -11.99 1.20 -9.49
CA SER A 151 -12.51 -0.16 -9.67
C SER A 151 -14.03 -0.13 -9.92
N THR A 152 -14.49 -0.82 -10.96
CA THR A 152 -15.90 -0.92 -11.31
C THR A 152 -16.58 -2.10 -10.61
N SER A 153 -17.89 -1.94 -10.34
CA SER A 153 -18.75 -2.98 -9.77
C SER A 153 -19.72 -3.53 -10.83
N ALA A 154 -19.19 -4.04 -11.94
CA ALA A 154 -19.99 -4.45 -13.12
C ALA A 154 -20.36 -5.95 -13.16
N ALA A 155 -20.21 -6.71 -12.08
CA ALA A 155 -20.56 -8.14 -12.07
C ALA A 155 -22.08 -8.33 -12.34
N THR A 156 -22.42 -9.18 -13.32
CA THR A 156 -23.78 -9.27 -13.87
C THR A 156 -24.57 -10.49 -13.40
N LYS A 157 -23.93 -11.47 -12.75
CA LYS A 157 -24.59 -12.68 -12.24
C LYS A 157 -24.49 -12.81 -10.73
N ASP A 158 -25.49 -13.45 -10.15
CA ASP A 158 -25.54 -13.73 -8.71
C ASP A 158 -24.28 -14.49 -8.25
N GLY A 159 -23.59 -13.91 -7.25
CA GLY A 159 -22.39 -14.46 -6.65
C GLY A 159 -21.08 -14.19 -7.41
N GLU A 160 -21.12 -13.55 -8.59
CA GLU A 160 -19.92 -13.03 -9.25
C GLU A 160 -19.47 -11.72 -8.58
N MET A 161 -18.16 -11.48 -8.58
CA MET A 161 -17.55 -10.24 -8.07
C MET A 161 -16.52 -9.75 -9.08
N SER A 162 -16.65 -8.49 -9.50
CA SER A 162 -15.69 -7.87 -10.43
C SER A 162 -14.30 -7.87 -9.78
N SER A 163 -13.26 -8.20 -10.54
CA SER A 163 -11.89 -8.30 -10.04
C SER A 163 -10.90 -7.65 -11.00
N SER A 164 -9.98 -6.88 -10.44
CA SER A 164 -8.92 -6.18 -11.14
C SER A 164 -7.54 -6.50 -10.55
N ALA A 165 -6.52 -6.50 -11.41
CA ALA A 165 -5.14 -6.81 -11.06
C ALA A 165 -4.16 -5.72 -11.54
N PRO A 166 -4.27 -4.47 -11.06
CA PRO A 166 -3.34 -3.41 -11.42
C PRO A 166 -1.91 -3.75 -11.00
N ARG A 167 -0.95 -3.36 -11.83
CA ARG A 167 0.47 -3.52 -11.52
C ARG A 167 1.25 -2.26 -11.87
N VAL A 168 2.07 -1.80 -10.93
CA VAL A 168 2.96 -0.65 -11.10
C VAL A 168 4.39 -1.09 -10.80
N ALA A 169 5.32 -0.76 -11.69
CA ALA A 169 6.75 -0.98 -11.51
C ALA A 169 7.47 0.37 -11.59
N VAL A 170 8.26 0.67 -10.57
CA VAL A 170 8.95 1.95 -10.39
C VAL A 170 10.45 1.69 -10.27
N HIS A 171 11.24 2.39 -11.08
CA HIS A 171 12.69 2.41 -10.97
C HIS A 171 13.15 3.86 -10.79
N VAL A 172 13.92 4.10 -9.73
CA VAL A 172 14.45 5.42 -9.38
C VAL A 172 15.96 5.32 -9.33
N GLY A 173 16.59 5.91 -10.35
CA GLY A 173 18.02 5.84 -10.60
C GLY A 173 18.87 6.56 -9.56
N GLU A 174 20.19 6.38 -9.67
CA GLU A 174 21.15 6.92 -8.70
C GLU A 174 20.96 8.43 -8.46
N GLY A 175 20.82 8.83 -7.21
CA GLY A 175 20.62 10.23 -6.81
C GLY A 175 19.35 10.89 -7.33
N ALA A 176 18.42 10.12 -7.91
CA ALA A 176 17.15 10.64 -8.41
C ALA A 176 16.10 10.76 -7.30
N SER A 177 15.09 11.60 -7.51
CA SER A 177 14.00 11.76 -6.52
C SER A 177 12.62 11.90 -7.15
N VAL A 178 11.62 11.27 -6.55
CA VAL A 178 10.23 11.35 -7.02
C VAL A 178 9.24 11.25 -5.86
N SER A 179 8.13 11.98 -5.94
CA SER A 179 6.96 11.74 -5.10
C SER A 179 5.93 10.95 -5.89
N ILE A 180 5.33 9.94 -5.26
CA ILE A 180 4.29 9.09 -5.84
C ILE A 180 3.06 9.18 -4.93
N VAL A 181 1.90 9.40 -5.52
CA VAL A 181 0.61 9.39 -4.83
C VAL A 181 -0.24 8.31 -5.46
N GLU A 182 -0.73 7.36 -4.67
CA GLU A 182 -1.70 6.36 -5.12
C GLU A 182 -3.05 6.56 -4.41
N GLU A 183 -4.12 6.78 -5.17
CA GLU A 183 -5.49 6.86 -4.66
C GLU A 183 -6.32 5.67 -5.14
N PHE A 184 -7.03 5.00 -4.24
CA PHE A 184 -7.87 3.84 -4.54
C PHE A 184 -9.32 4.14 -4.25
N ALA A 185 -10.18 4.04 -5.27
CA ALA A 185 -11.59 4.35 -5.14
C ALA A 185 -12.49 3.53 -6.06
N ALA A 186 -13.80 3.68 -5.88
CA ALA A 186 -14.80 3.13 -6.78
C ALA A 186 -14.91 3.99 -8.05
N ALA A 187 -15.06 3.34 -9.20
CA ALA A 187 -15.46 4.00 -10.42
C ALA A 187 -16.94 4.43 -10.35
N GLY A 188 -17.25 5.63 -10.85
CA GLY A 188 -18.64 6.09 -11.04
C GLY A 188 -19.40 6.44 -9.75
N GLY A 189 -18.72 6.68 -8.62
CA GLY A 189 -19.35 7.17 -7.38
C GLY A 189 -20.30 6.18 -6.70
N SER A 190 -20.27 4.89 -7.07
CA SER A 190 -21.02 3.85 -6.37
C SER A 190 -20.45 3.68 -4.96
N GLU A 191 -21.23 4.01 -3.93
CA GLU A 191 -20.81 3.87 -2.53
C GLU A 191 -20.90 2.42 -2.00
N ASP A 192 -21.68 1.57 -2.70
CA ASP A 192 -22.04 0.22 -2.25
C ASP A 192 -21.54 -0.92 -3.15
N GLY A 193 -20.88 -0.61 -4.27
CA GLY A 193 -20.43 -1.60 -5.25
C GLY A 193 -19.43 -2.60 -4.66
N ALA A 194 -19.62 -3.90 -4.94
CA ALA A 194 -18.74 -4.97 -4.50
C ALA A 194 -17.78 -5.39 -5.61
N TYR A 195 -16.48 -5.31 -5.34
CA TYR A 195 -15.41 -5.71 -6.25
C TYR A 195 -14.16 -6.11 -5.46
N TRP A 196 -13.24 -6.79 -6.13
CA TRP A 196 -11.93 -7.11 -5.60
C TRP A 196 -10.82 -6.43 -6.38
N HIS A 197 -10.19 -5.47 -5.74
CA HIS A 197 -8.97 -4.83 -6.20
C HIS A 197 -7.77 -5.60 -5.66
N ASN A 198 -6.97 -6.20 -6.53
CA ASN A 198 -5.74 -6.92 -6.16
C ASN A 198 -4.50 -6.25 -6.77
N GLY A 199 -3.95 -5.22 -6.12
CA GLY A 199 -2.87 -4.39 -6.66
C GLY A 199 -1.46 -4.86 -6.28
N VAL A 200 -0.49 -4.64 -7.18
CA VAL A 200 0.94 -4.83 -6.88
C VAL A 200 1.74 -3.60 -7.30
N CYS A 201 2.58 -3.09 -6.39
CA CYS A 201 3.55 -2.04 -6.66
C CYS A 201 4.96 -2.53 -6.33
N GLU A 202 5.89 -2.44 -7.28
CA GLU A 202 7.29 -2.81 -7.11
C GLU A 202 8.19 -1.59 -7.29
N LEU A 203 9.11 -1.33 -6.37
CA LEU A 203 10.03 -0.20 -6.45
C LEU A 203 11.49 -0.65 -6.35
N VAL A 204 12.34 -0.12 -7.21
CA VAL A 204 13.79 -0.25 -7.13
C VAL A 204 14.39 1.13 -6.91
N LEU A 205 15.00 1.33 -5.74
CA LEU A 205 15.70 2.55 -5.38
C LEU A 205 17.21 2.31 -5.48
N GLU A 206 17.83 2.93 -6.47
CA GLU A 206 19.28 2.90 -6.66
C GLU A 206 19.99 3.79 -5.62
N LYS A 207 21.33 3.82 -5.68
CA LYS A 207 22.15 4.53 -4.70
C LYS A 207 21.70 5.99 -4.54
N GLY A 208 21.47 6.45 -3.31
CA GLY A 208 21.08 7.83 -3.02
C GLY A 208 19.70 8.24 -3.58
N ALA A 209 18.91 7.32 -4.13
CA ALA A 209 17.58 7.61 -4.64
C ALA A 209 16.61 7.95 -3.50
N LYS A 210 15.66 8.86 -3.74
CA LYS A 210 14.69 9.31 -2.74
C LYS A 210 13.26 9.18 -3.24
N VAL A 211 12.41 8.47 -2.50
CA VAL A 211 11.00 8.29 -2.84
C VAL A 211 10.12 8.68 -1.65
N THR A 212 9.19 9.59 -1.91
CA THR A 212 8.09 9.92 -1.00
C THR A 212 6.79 9.36 -1.58
N HIS A 213 6.25 8.35 -0.92
CA HIS A 213 5.08 7.61 -1.36
C HIS A 213 3.89 7.90 -0.42
N THR A 214 2.79 8.40 -0.99
CA THR A 214 1.51 8.56 -0.29
C THR A 214 0.51 7.58 -0.86
N MET A 215 -0.25 6.89 0.00
CA MET A 215 -1.35 6.03 -0.41
C MET A 215 -2.63 6.39 0.34
N VAL A 216 -3.72 6.57 -0.39
CA VAL A 216 -5.05 6.82 0.18
C VAL A 216 -6.04 5.80 -0.37
N GLN A 217 -6.56 4.96 0.52
CA GLN A 217 -7.55 3.94 0.19
C GLN A 217 -8.92 4.36 0.75
N ALA A 218 -9.84 4.68 -0.16
CA ALA A 218 -11.19 5.15 0.14
C ALA A 218 -12.25 4.40 -0.70
N GLN A 219 -12.03 3.10 -0.94
CA GLN A 219 -12.95 2.25 -1.70
C GLN A 219 -14.24 1.96 -0.91
N THR A 220 -15.26 1.43 -1.60
CA THR A 220 -16.58 1.16 -1.02
C THR A 220 -16.51 0.27 0.21
N ARG A 221 -17.53 0.33 1.08
CA ARG A 221 -17.63 -0.55 2.25
C ARG A 221 -17.82 -2.02 1.89
N ALA A 222 -18.14 -2.34 0.63
CA ALA A 222 -18.30 -3.70 0.12
C ALA A 222 -17.04 -4.23 -0.60
N ALA A 223 -16.06 -3.37 -0.93
CA ALA A 223 -14.86 -3.76 -1.66
C ALA A 223 -13.95 -4.69 -0.86
N VAL A 224 -13.25 -5.57 -1.56
CA VAL A 224 -12.06 -6.26 -1.07
C VAL A 224 -10.84 -5.59 -1.70
N HIS A 225 -9.91 -5.14 -0.87
CA HIS A 225 -8.65 -4.55 -1.26
C HIS A 225 -7.52 -5.45 -0.78
N THR A 226 -6.78 -6.05 -1.71
CA THR A 226 -5.51 -6.70 -1.41
C THR A 226 -4.41 -5.97 -2.17
N ARG A 227 -3.33 -5.66 -1.48
CA ARG A 227 -2.20 -4.95 -2.06
C ARG A 227 -0.90 -5.58 -1.61
N ALA A 228 0.05 -5.68 -2.53
CA ALA A 228 1.44 -5.93 -2.19
C ALA A 228 2.32 -4.77 -2.67
N THR A 229 3.13 -4.22 -1.77
CA THR A 229 4.18 -3.25 -2.11
C THR A 229 5.52 -3.88 -1.79
N HIS A 230 6.39 -4.07 -2.77
CA HIS A 230 7.73 -4.59 -2.56
C HIS A 230 8.77 -3.60 -3.05
N LEU A 231 9.81 -3.36 -2.25
CA LEU A 231 10.89 -2.49 -2.67
C LEU A 231 12.28 -2.94 -2.22
N THR A 232 13.27 -2.58 -3.03
CA THR A 232 14.69 -2.73 -2.72
C THR A 232 15.36 -1.38 -2.60
N GLN A 233 16.21 -1.23 -1.59
CA GLN A 233 16.96 -0.01 -1.30
C GLN A 233 18.47 -0.26 -1.41
N ALA A 234 19.12 0.40 -2.37
CA ALA A 234 20.57 0.44 -2.46
C ALA A 234 21.17 1.46 -1.48
N GLU A 235 22.50 1.55 -1.44
CA GLU A 235 23.26 2.42 -0.55
C GLU A 235 22.70 3.85 -0.46
N GLU A 236 22.54 4.40 0.75
CA GLU A 236 22.13 5.80 0.98
C GLU A 236 20.76 6.20 0.39
N SER A 237 19.95 5.23 -0.05
CA SER A 237 18.59 5.52 -0.54
C SER A 237 17.60 5.77 0.59
N GLU A 238 16.59 6.60 0.30
CA GLU A 238 15.55 7.01 1.24
C GLU A 238 14.16 6.62 0.70
N TYR A 239 13.38 5.90 1.51
CA TYR A 239 11.98 5.59 1.22
C TYR A 239 11.08 6.07 2.35
N LYS A 240 10.08 6.89 2.03
CA LYS A 240 9.08 7.35 2.99
C LYS A 240 7.69 6.97 2.50
N LEU A 241 6.91 6.28 3.33
CA LEU A 241 5.53 5.91 3.05
C LEU A 241 4.58 6.53 4.08
N ALA A 242 3.54 7.19 3.60
CA ALA A 242 2.36 7.57 4.38
C ALA A 242 1.10 6.92 3.77
N GLU A 243 0.48 6.01 4.52
CA GLU A 243 -0.68 5.23 4.08
C GLU A 243 -1.90 5.52 4.95
N ILE A 244 -3.04 5.79 4.32
CA ILE A 244 -4.32 6.02 4.98
C ILE A 244 -5.36 5.08 4.39
N ASN A 245 -5.96 4.25 5.24
CA ASN A 245 -7.03 3.32 4.85
C ASN A 245 -8.31 3.60 5.65
N VAL A 246 -9.39 3.94 4.94
CA VAL A 246 -10.70 4.26 5.54
C VAL A 246 -11.86 3.50 4.90
N GLY A 247 -11.63 2.84 3.75
CA GLY A 247 -12.63 2.12 2.96
C GLY A 247 -12.52 0.59 3.05
N GLY A 248 -13.25 -0.12 2.19
CA GLY A 248 -13.16 -1.59 2.02
C GLY A 248 -13.82 -2.42 3.13
N LYS A 249 -14.52 -3.49 2.77
CA LYS A 249 -14.95 -4.54 3.72
C LYS A 249 -13.75 -5.27 4.31
N LEU A 250 -12.78 -5.56 3.45
CA LEU A 250 -11.51 -6.17 3.80
C LEU A 250 -10.42 -5.39 3.08
N GLY A 251 -9.49 -4.80 3.82
CA GLY A 251 -8.27 -4.21 3.30
C GLY A 251 -7.08 -4.97 3.86
N ARG A 252 -6.22 -5.52 3.00
CA ARG A 252 -4.95 -6.13 3.37
C ARG A 252 -3.81 -5.54 2.54
N HIS A 253 -2.79 -5.05 3.21
CA HIS A 253 -1.56 -4.59 2.59
C HIS A 253 -0.37 -5.44 3.09
N ASP A 254 0.29 -6.13 2.16
CA ASP A 254 1.55 -6.84 2.37
C ASP A 254 2.71 -5.96 1.88
N LEU A 255 3.43 -5.33 2.81
CA LEU A 255 4.55 -4.42 2.55
C LEU A 255 5.89 -5.10 2.81
N GLY A 256 6.77 -5.16 1.79
CA GLY A 256 8.11 -5.73 1.88
C GLY A 256 9.20 -4.73 1.53
N VAL A 257 10.15 -4.53 2.45
CA VAL A 257 11.34 -3.68 2.25
C VAL A 257 12.59 -4.54 2.39
N THR A 258 13.47 -4.49 1.39
CA THR A 258 14.76 -5.20 1.42
C THR A 258 15.92 -4.22 1.23
N GLN A 259 16.79 -4.14 2.23
CA GLN A 259 18.02 -3.37 2.16
C GLN A 259 19.08 -4.16 1.38
N LEU A 260 19.61 -3.57 0.31
CA LEU A 260 20.68 -4.14 -0.53
C LEU A 260 21.99 -3.34 -0.48
N GLY A 261 22.04 -2.28 0.32
CA GLY A 261 23.24 -1.48 0.56
C GLY A 261 23.21 -0.77 1.91
N PRO A 262 24.35 -0.24 2.38
CA PRO A 262 24.45 0.39 3.69
C PRO A 262 23.76 1.76 3.76
N ARG A 263 23.53 2.27 4.97
CA ARG A 263 23.04 3.64 5.21
C ARG A 263 21.69 3.98 4.56
N THR A 264 20.80 3.00 4.39
CA THR A 264 19.44 3.23 3.88
C THR A 264 18.57 3.85 4.96
N ASN A 265 17.66 4.75 4.58
CA ASN A 265 16.66 5.32 5.49
C ASN A 265 15.24 4.91 5.07
N THR A 266 14.45 4.40 6.01
CA THR A 266 13.07 3.95 5.76
C THR A 266 12.12 4.54 6.80
N GLU A 267 11.11 5.28 6.36
CA GLU A 267 10.02 5.76 7.22
C GLU A 267 8.70 5.18 6.73
N LEU A 268 7.97 4.46 7.59
CA LEU A 268 6.71 3.81 7.27
C LEU A 268 5.62 4.29 8.23
N ALA A 269 4.61 4.98 7.72
CA ALA A 269 3.50 5.50 8.51
C ALA A 269 2.18 4.99 7.94
N CYS A 270 1.36 4.32 8.76
CA CYS A 270 0.06 3.80 8.35
C CYS A 270 -1.03 4.19 9.34
N PHE A 271 -2.17 4.65 8.84
CA PHE A 271 -3.38 4.93 9.61
C PHE A 271 -4.56 4.13 9.08
N ASN A 272 -5.13 3.28 9.93
CA ASN A 272 -6.30 2.46 9.63
C ASN A 272 -7.51 2.89 10.47
N LEU A 273 -8.64 3.18 9.83
CA LEU A 273 -9.92 3.42 10.50
C LEU A 273 -10.94 2.34 10.14
N ALA A 274 -11.12 1.37 11.04
CA ALA A 274 -12.04 0.26 10.84
C ALA A 274 -13.39 0.49 11.54
N GLY A 275 -14.46 0.56 10.74
CA GLY A 275 -15.84 0.68 11.17
C GLY A 275 -16.60 -0.64 11.19
N GLU A 276 -17.91 -0.57 10.97
CA GLU A 276 -18.79 -1.74 10.99
C GLU A 276 -18.42 -2.77 9.92
N GLY A 277 -18.19 -4.01 10.35
CA GLY A 277 -17.96 -5.15 9.46
C GLY A 277 -16.65 -5.11 8.67
N GLN A 278 -15.77 -4.12 8.93
CA GLN A 278 -14.50 -3.98 8.25
C GLN A 278 -13.37 -4.71 8.95
N CYS A 279 -12.41 -5.19 8.15
CA CYS A 279 -11.10 -5.64 8.61
C CYS A 279 -10.02 -4.89 7.83
N LEU A 280 -9.18 -4.11 8.52
CA LEU A 280 -8.01 -3.45 7.94
C LEU A 280 -6.74 -4.06 8.50
N ASP A 281 -5.91 -4.59 7.62
CA ASP A 281 -4.83 -5.52 7.92
C ASP A 281 -3.53 -5.06 7.24
N LEU A 282 -2.51 -4.73 8.03
CA LEU A 282 -1.18 -4.38 7.56
C LEU A 282 -0.17 -5.45 7.99
N HIS A 283 0.45 -6.10 7.01
CA HIS A 283 1.63 -6.94 7.21
C HIS A 283 2.84 -6.19 6.67
N SER A 284 3.82 -5.84 7.52
CA SER A 284 5.10 -5.31 7.08
C SER A 284 6.22 -6.31 7.33
N LYS A 285 7.17 -6.36 6.39
CA LYS A 285 8.42 -7.11 6.51
C LYS A 285 9.58 -6.24 6.04
N VAL A 286 10.43 -5.84 6.98
CA VAL A 286 11.66 -5.08 6.71
C VAL A 286 12.85 -6.02 6.94
N THR A 287 13.66 -6.23 5.91
CA THR A 287 14.89 -7.03 5.98
C THR A 287 16.10 -6.12 5.82
N LEU A 288 16.91 -6.05 6.87
CA LEU A 288 18.15 -5.28 6.94
C LEU A 288 19.34 -6.24 6.83
N ASP A 289 20.05 -6.14 5.71
CA ASP A 289 21.18 -7.00 5.37
C ASP A 289 22.54 -6.26 5.44
N HIS A 290 22.52 -4.92 5.54
CA HIS A 290 23.71 -4.09 5.47
C HIS A 290 23.78 -3.08 6.62
N GLU A 291 25.00 -2.63 6.91
CA GLU A 291 25.27 -1.74 8.04
C GLU A 291 24.59 -0.37 7.95
N GLU A 292 24.39 0.24 9.11
CA GLU A 292 23.91 1.63 9.27
C GLU A 292 22.54 1.91 8.66
N GLY A 293 21.71 0.88 8.44
CA GLY A 293 20.32 1.07 8.02
C GLY A 293 19.45 1.64 9.14
N THR A 294 18.62 2.64 8.83
CA THR A 294 17.62 3.21 9.73
C THR A 294 16.20 2.86 9.30
N THR A 295 15.33 2.53 10.25
CA THR A 295 13.90 2.29 9.98
C THR A 295 13.05 2.84 11.11
N ASP A 296 12.05 3.66 10.79
CA ASP A 296 11.01 4.08 11.73
C ASP A 296 9.64 3.70 11.18
N GLN A 297 8.96 2.77 11.87
CA GLN A 297 7.63 2.31 11.49
C GLN A 297 6.59 2.69 12.55
N VAL A 298 5.59 3.45 12.15
CA VAL A 298 4.45 3.83 12.98
C VAL A 298 3.15 3.34 12.35
N HIS A 299 2.48 2.42 13.03
CA HIS A 299 1.13 1.98 12.70
C HIS A 299 0.13 2.53 13.71
N LYS A 300 -0.91 3.19 13.24
CA LYS A 300 -2.04 3.66 14.05
C LYS A 300 -3.34 3.04 13.56
N CYS A 301 -4.11 2.47 14.48
CA CYS A 301 -5.43 1.93 14.15
C CYS A 301 -6.50 2.46 15.09
N ILE A 302 -7.65 2.86 14.54
CA ILE A 302 -8.86 3.15 15.29
C ILE A 302 -9.92 2.14 14.87
N VAL A 303 -10.55 1.50 15.85
CA VAL A 303 -11.70 0.63 15.62
C VAL A 303 -12.93 1.25 16.26
N SER A 304 -13.89 1.68 15.43
CA SER A 304 -15.04 2.48 15.83
C SER A 304 -16.33 1.68 16.04
N HIS A 305 -16.34 0.40 15.69
CA HIS A 305 -17.52 -0.47 15.81
C HIS A 305 -17.20 -1.83 16.41
N ALA A 306 -18.20 -2.46 17.04
CA ALA A 306 -18.07 -3.75 17.74
C ALA A 306 -17.70 -4.93 16.81
N SER A 307 -18.03 -4.83 15.52
CA SER A 307 -17.67 -5.80 14.48
C SER A 307 -16.43 -5.42 13.68
N GLY A 308 -15.85 -4.24 13.93
CA GLY A 308 -14.64 -3.78 13.25
C GLY A 308 -13.39 -4.50 13.77
N ARG A 309 -12.40 -4.69 12.89
CA ARG A 309 -11.14 -5.36 13.19
C ARG A 309 -9.96 -4.56 12.62
N GLY A 310 -8.93 -4.38 13.45
CA GLY A 310 -7.60 -3.97 13.00
C GLY A 310 -6.61 -5.12 13.13
N VAL A 311 -5.68 -5.26 12.19
CA VAL A 311 -4.59 -6.22 12.25
C VAL A 311 -3.28 -5.53 11.88
N PHE A 312 -2.24 -5.80 12.67
CA PHE A 312 -0.88 -5.36 12.38
C PHE A 312 0.11 -6.49 12.67
N ASP A 313 0.78 -7.01 11.64
CA ASP A 313 1.92 -7.92 11.78
C ASP A 313 3.16 -7.21 11.24
N GLY A 314 4.02 -6.77 12.15
CA GLY A 314 5.22 -6.01 11.79
C GLY A 314 6.47 -6.82 12.07
N ASN A 315 7.17 -7.23 11.02
CA ASN A 315 8.37 -8.05 11.09
C ASN A 315 9.61 -7.25 10.68
N VAL A 316 10.56 -7.09 11.59
CA VAL A 316 11.88 -6.54 11.29
C VAL A 316 12.94 -7.60 11.50
N GLN A 317 13.66 -7.92 10.44
CA GLN A 317 14.77 -8.86 10.44
C GLN A 317 16.08 -8.10 10.26
N VAL A 318 16.97 -8.19 11.25
CA VAL A 318 18.30 -7.57 11.24
C VAL A 318 19.35 -8.67 11.17
N ASN A 319 19.88 -8.90 9.98
CA ASN A 319 20.82 -9.98 9.72
C ASN A 319 22.23 -9.65 10.22
N ARG A 320 23.08 -10.67 10.33
CA ARG A 320 24.40 -10.58 10.97
C ARG A 320 25.29 -9.42 10.50
N LEU A 321 25.19 -9.03 9.22
CA LEU A 321 26.03 -7.97 8.64
C LEU A 321 25.44 -6.56 8.85
N ALA A 322 24.19 -6.44 9.28
CA ALA A 322 23.50 -5.18 9.53
C ALA A 322 23.88 -4.59 10.89
N GLN A 323 25.17 -4.27 11.06
CA GLN A 323 25.70 -3.63 12.26
C GLN A 323 25.40 -2.12 12.23
N ARG A 324 25.38 -1.48 13.39
CA ARG A 324 25.00 -0.08 13.60
C ARG A 324 23.60 0.26 13.07
N THR A 325 22.71 -0.72 12.99
CA THR A 325 21.31 -0.51 12.62
C THR A 325 20.54 0.20 13.73
N ASP A 326 19.67 1.12 13.35
CA ASP A 326 18.67 1.73 14.23
C ASP A 326 17.26 1.47 13.67
N ALA A 327 16.49 0.60 14.34
CA ALA A 327 15.17 0.18 13.88
C ALA A 327 14.10 0.33 14.97
N GLY A 328 13.09 1.16 14.72
CA GLY A 328 11.94 1.38 15.59
C GLY A 328 10.64 0.89 14.95
N GLN A 329 9.78 0.26 15.75
CA GLN A 329 8.42 -0.11 15.33
C GLN A 329 7.39 0.17 16.43
N ILE A 330 6.48 1.11 16.22
CA ILE A 330 5.42 1.44 17.17
C ILE A 330 4.05 1.18 16.54
N SER A 331 3.20 0.43 17.26
CA SER A 331 1.78 0.33 16.97
C SER A 331 0.96 0.98 18.09
N ARG A 332 0.12 1.95 17.76
CA ARG A 332 -0.85 2.55 18.70
C ARG A 332 -2.25 2.25 18.22
N ASN A 333 -3.11 1.76 19.10
CA ASN A 333 -4.43 1.29 18.72
C ASN A 333 -5.49 1.83 19.68
N LEU A 334 -6.55 2.38 19.12
CA LEU A 334 -7.65 3.00 19.85
C LEU A 334 -8.95 2.23 19.58
N LEU A 335 -9.51 1.62 20.62
CA LEU A 335 -10.79 0.91 20.56
C LEU A 335 -11.87 1.80 21.15
N LEU A 336 -12.79 2.31 20.32
CA LEU A 336 -13.79 3.30 20.75
C LEU A 336 -15.04 2.71 21.39
N VAL A 337 -15.23 1.40 21.25
CA VAL A 337 -16.43 0.68 21.69
C VAL A 337 -16.10 -0.71 22.23
N PRO A 338 -16.92 -1.28 23.12
CA PRO A 338 -16.79 -2.67 23.54
C PRO A 338 -16.86 -3.65 22.36
N LYS A 339 -16.13 -4.77 22.45
CA LYS A 339 -16.04 -5.84 21.44
C LYS A 339 -15.28 -5.49 20.15
N ALA A 340 -14.93 -4.23 19.92
CA ALA A 340 -13.94 -3.88 18.91
C ALA A 340 -12.64 -4.65 19.19
N THR A 341 -11.93 -5.09 18.14
CA THR A 341 -10.70 -5.86 18.32
C THR A 341 -9.58 -5.35 17.45
N VAL A 342 -8.37 -5.36 18.02
CA VAL A 342 -7.14 -5.21 17.27
C VAL A 342 -6.22 -6.39 17.58
N ASN A 343 -5.60 -6.97 16.57
CA ASN A 343 -4.62 -8.04 16.73
C ASN A 343 -3.27 -7.51 16.25
N VAL A 344 -2.29 -7.44 17.16
CA VAL A 344 -1.00 -6.82 16.90
C VAL A 344 0.11 -7.83 17.20
N LYS A 345 1.00 -8.03 16.24
CA LYS A 345 2.09 -9.00 16.31
C LYS A 345 3.40 -8.36 15.82
N PRO A 346 4.06 -7.54 16.67
CA PRO A 346 5.38 -7.04 16.37
C PRO A 346 6.43 -8.15 16.59
N ASN A 347 7.28 -8.39 15.60
CA ASN A 347 8.31 -9.42 15.62
C ASN A 347 9.67 -8.79 15.27
N LEU A 348 10.67 -9.01 16.12
CA LEU A 348 12.07 -8.62 15.86
C LEU A 348 12.93 -9.87 15.78
N GLN A 349 13.68 -10.02 14.69
CA GLN A 349 14.65 -11.11 14.49
C GLN A 349 16.03 -10.49 14.33
N ILE A 350 16.76 -10.38 15.44
CA ILE A 350 18.04 -9.67 15.49
C ILE A 350 19.18 -10.66 15.63
N VAL A 351 20.07 -10.68 14.64
CA VAL A 351 21.27 -11.52 14.61
C VAL A 351 22.55 -10.70 14.74
N ALA A 352 22.51 -9.40 14.39
CA ALA A 352 23.61 -8.46 14.61
C ALA A 352 23.72 -8.05 16.09
N ASP A 353 24.95 -7.73 16.52
CA ASP A 353 25.25 -7.44 17.94
C ASP A 353 25.18 -5.94 18.23
N ASP A 354 25.76 -5.11 17.37
CA ASP A 354 25.84 -3.64 17.53
C ASP A 354 24.62 -2.98 16.88
N VAL A 355 23.47 -3.01 17.55
CA VAL A 355 22.22 -2.43 17.00
C VAL A 355 21.37 -1.76 18.08
N VAL A 356 20.55 -0.81 17.66
CA VAL A 356 19.45 -0.26 18.45
C VAL A 356 18.16 -0.71 17.79
N CYS A 357 17.39 -1.56 18.46
CA CYS A 357 16.10 -2.03 17.94
C CYS A 357 15.05 -1.89 19.02
N THR A 358 13.95 -1.21 18.70
CA THR A 358 12.84 -1.01 19.62
C THR A 358 11.52 -1.41 18.97
N HIS A 359 10.62 -1.95 19.78
CA HIS A 359 9.23 -2.03 19.40
C HIS A 359 8.30 -1.59 20.53
N GLY A 360 7.08 -1.19 20.18
CA GLY A 360 6.06 -0.82 21.14
C GLY A 360 4.68 -1.12 20.60
N CYS A 361 3.79 -1.56 21.47
CA CYS A 361 2.39 -1.74 21.14
C CYS A 361 1.53 -1.18 22.28
N THR A 362 0.59 -0.29 21.97
CA THR A 362 -0.44 0.15 22.89
C THR A 362 -1.82 -0.15 22.34
N VAL A 363 -2.71 -0.58 23.22
CA VAL A 363 -4.14 -0.73 22.95
C VAL A 363 -4.87 0.01 24.07
N SER A 364 -5.63 1.04 23.73
CA SER A 364 -6.30 1.89 24.71
C SER A 364 -7.71 2.26 24.27
N ASP A 365 -8.49 2.77 25.22
CA ASP A 365 -9.68 3.58 24.94
C ASP A 365 -9.28 5.07 24.91
N LEU A 366 -10.25 5.95 24.67
CA LEU A 366 -10.09 7.39 24.85
C LEU A 366 -9.78 7.71 26.31
N GLU A 367 -8.80 8.59 26.52
CA GLU A 367 -8.40 9.02 27.84
C GLU A 367 -9.50 9.85 28.51
N GLU A 368 -10.01 9.37 29.64
CA GLU A 368 -11.11 10.02 30.38
C GLU A 368 -10.74 11.44 30.84
N GLU A 369 -9.48 11.65 31.24
CA GLU A 369 -8.98 12.97 31.65
C GLU A 369 -8.99 13.96 30.48
N GLY A 370 -8.57 13.53 29.28
CA GLY A 370 -8.63 14.34 28.07
C GLY A 370 -10.07 14.69 27.68
N LEU A 371 -10.99 13.72 27.78
CA LEU A 371 -12.42 13.94 27.55
C LEU A 371 -13.01 14.93 28.56
N PHE A 372 -12.76 14.74 29.84
CA PHE A 372 -13.24 15.62 30.90
C PHE A 372 -12.69 17.03 30.74
N TYR A 373 -11.39 17.17 30.41
CA TYR A 373 -10.77 18.46 30.17
C TYR A 373 -11.47 19.23 29.05
N LEU A 374 -11.67 18.61 27.88
CA LEU A 374 -12.35 19.24 26.74
C LEU A 374 -13.80 19.62 27.06
N GLN A 375 -14.53 18.74 27.76
CA GLN A 375 -15.90 19.02 28.20
C GLN A 375 -15.96 20.16 29.23
N SER A 376 -15.00 20.25 30.14
CA SER A 376 -14.91 21.36 31.12
C SER A 376 -14.69 22.72 30.44
N ARG A 377 -14.18 22.74 29.20
CA ARG A 377 -14.05 23.94 28.35
C ARG A 377 -15.31 24.24 27.53
N GLY A 378 -16.41 23.54 27.78
CA GLY A 378 -17.71 23.80 27.17
C GLY A 378 -17.98 23.02 25.88
N LEU A 379 -17.11 22.08 25.49
CA LEU A 379 -17.34 21.23 24.32
C LEU A 379 -18.35 20.13 24.64
N SER A 380 -19.22 19.83 23.66
CA SER A 380 -20.13 18.69 23.79
C SER A 380 -19.34 17.37 23.89
N PRO A 381 -19.89 16.32 24.53
CA PRO A 381 -19.24 15.01 24.57
C PRO A 381 -18.89 14.46 23.18
N ALA A 382 -19.76 14.68 22.19
CA ALA A 382 -19.52 14.27 20.82
C ALA A 382 -18.33 15.01 20.19
N THR A 383 -18.30 16.35 20.34
CA THR A 383 -17.19 17.18 19.84
C THR A 383 -15.86 16.83 20.51
N ALA A 384 -15.85 16.64 21.83
CA ALA A 384 -14.66 16.27 22.57
C ALA A 384 -14.08 14.92 22.09
N ARG A 385 -14.94 13.90 21.92
CA ARG A 385 -14.52 12.60 21.36
C ARG A 385 -13.96 12.76 19.95
N SER A 386 -14.64 13.48 19.07
CA SER A 386 -14.17 13.70 17.70
C SER A 386 -12.81 14.38 17.64
N LEU A 387 -12.54 15.36 18.51
CA LEU A 387 -11.24 16.04 18.56
C LEU A 387 -10.10 15.11 19.01
N LEU A 388 -10.32 14.28 20.02
CA LEU A 388 -9.30 13.32 20.47
C LEU A 388 -9.03 12.25 19.41
N VAL A 389 -10.08 11.75 18.75
CA VAL A 389 -9.98 10.81 17.63
C VAL A 389 -9.22 11.42 16.46
N ALA A 390 -9.54 12.66 16.08
CA ALA A 390 -8.84 13.39 15.02
C ALA A 390 -7.37 13.61 15.37
N GLY A 391 -7.07 14.06 16.60
CA GLY A 391 -5.70 14.24 17.08
C GLY A 391 -4.87 12.96 17.06
N PHE A 392 -5.50 11.80 17.30
CA PHE A 392 -4.84 10.50 17.18
C PHE A 392 -4.37 10.20 15.76
N GLY A 393 -5.23 10.44 14.75
CA GLY A 393 -4.90 10.23 13.33
C GLY A 393 -3.96 11.29 12.75
N LEU A 394 -4.02 12.53 13.27
CA LEU A 394 -3.31 13.69 12.72
C LEU A 394 -1.79 13.52 12.66
N GLU A 395 -1.19 12.75 13.58
CA GLU A 395 0.25 12.42 13.52
C GLU A 395 0.64 11.76 12.18
N ILE A 396 -0.20 10.85 11.66
CA ILE A 396 0.05 10.18 10.38
C ILE A 396 -0.36 11.07 9.21
N VAL A 397 -1.51 11.75 9.31
CA VAL A 397 -1.98 12.68 8.27
C VAL A 397 -0.95 13.79 8.03
N SER A 398 -0.28 14.29 9.07
CA SER A 398 0.79 15.29 8.93
C SER A 398 2.03 14.79 8.18
N LYS A 399 2.23 13.47 8.07
CA LYS A 399 3.31 12.86 7.25
C LYS A 399 2.93 12.75 5.77
N VAL A 400 1.66 12.96 5.41
CA VAL A 400 1.24 13.07 4.00
C VAL A 400 1.90 14.31 3.39
N ALA A 401 2.56 14.14 2.24
CA ALA A 401 3.34 15.22 1.63
C ALA A 401 2.48 16.34 1.03
N HIS A 402 1.27 16.01 0.56
CA HIS A 402 0.41 16.91 -0.21
C HIS A 402 -0.80 17.33 0.61
N ASP A 403 -1.01 18.64 0.76
CA ASP A 403 -2.04 19.18 1.66
C ASP A 403 -3.47 18.90 1.18
N ASP A 404 -3.72 18.82 -0.13
CA ASP A 404 -5.03 18.47 -0.70
C ASP A 404 -5.56 17.10 -0.25
N LEU A 405 -4.66 16.20 0.18
CA LEU A 405 -4.97 14.85 0.63
C LEU A 405 -5.17 14.73 2.15
N LYS A 406 -4.86 15.78 2.93
CA LYS A 406 -4.97 15.80 4.40
C LYS A 406 -6.37 16.18 4.85
#